data_AF-A0A9W9D4S9-F1
#
_entry.id   AF-A0A9W9D4S9-F1
#
_cell.length_a   1.000
_cell.length_b   1.000
_cell.length_c   1.000
_cell.angle_alpha   90.00
_cell.angle_beta   90.00
_cell.angle_gamma   90.00
#
_symmetry.space_group_name_H-M   'P 1'
#
loop_
_entity.id
_entity.type
_entity.pdbx_description
1 polymer ?
#
loop_
_entity_poly.entity_id
_entity_poly.type
_entity_poly.pdbx_seq_one_letter_code
_entity_poly.pdbx_strand_id
1 'polypeptide(L)'
;MSLCHRSPYAKPYGYGHSHDSVTGLQIIQYRSYQRDIFIYHMRTHLLPLADVRRALQSQAAYCDKITSYDPLRYFDVIEGDEVPAECIEAAYMPSILHGHGSALALRVGTELSSDAVEWYVFSGPIDEVFLSQIVCADGNWSLQTGVEPDDPWKVFDLVGYAEKGLKTRTVRGANREHKGWHDALCASTAVKKKVKLTWKKFGNESKADQGHKVRERTTCFGEQLQNEHGGDGLKEKSNGPPQPPQEPVTRRKAAD
;
A
#
# COMPACT_ATOMS: atom_id res chain seq x y z
N MET A 1 44.68 -3.59 -19.84
CA MET A 1 43.83 -2.40 -20.04
C MET A 1 42.43 -2.76 -19.60
N SER A 2 42.01 -2.31 -18.42
CA SER A 2 40.74 -2.71 -17.78
C SER A 2 39.73 -1.58 -17.95
N LEU A 3 38.63 -1.84 -18.66
CA LEU A 3 37.57 -0.86 -18.92
C LEU A 3 36.54 -0.93 -17.79
N CYS A 4 36.66 -0.01 -16.82
CA CYS A 4 35.63 0.24 -15.83
C CYS A 4 34.36 0.78 -16.51
N HIS A 5 33.33 -0.06 -16.68
CA HIS A 5 31.99 0.39 -17.01
C HIS A 5 31.36 1.06 -15.79
N ARG A 6 31.35 2.40 -15.79
CA ARG A 6 30.53 3.18 -14.86
C ARG A 6 29.07 3.09 -15.29
N SER A 7 28.27 2.39 -14.50
CA SER A 7 26.82 2.42 -14.59
C SER A 7 26.32 3.86 -14.41
N PRO A 8 25.48 4.39 -15.33
CA PRO A 8 24.91 5.73 -15.18
C PRO A 8 23.84 5.69 -14.10
N TYR A 9 24.20 6.16 -12.90
CA TYR A 9 23.26 6.44 -11.82
C TYR A 9 22.14 7.35 -12.33
N ALA A 10 20.96 6.78 -12.56
CA ALA A 10 19.73 7.51 -12.74
C ALA A 10 19.51 8.38 -11.49
N LYS A 11 19.43 9.70 -11.68
CA LYS A 11 19.11 10.63 -10.60
C LYS A 11 17.74 10.26 -10.03
N PRO A 12 17.58 10.06 -8.71
CA PRO A 12 16.28 9.80 -8.13
C PRO A 12 15.40 11.03 -8.36
N TYR A 13 14.23 10.78 -8.92
CA TYR A 13 13.20 11.76 -9.23
C TYR A 13 13.05 12.78 -8.09
N GLY A 14 13.18 14.06 -8.42
CA GLY A 14 12.92 15.15 -7.48
C GLY A 14 11.44 15.15 -7.12
N TYR A 15 11.11 14.66 -5.93
CA TYR A 15 9.77 14.72 -5.37
C TYR A 15 9.44 16.18 -5.06
N GLY A 16 8.57 16.79 -5.87
CA GLY A 16 7.92 18.03 -5.49
C GLY A 16 7.05 17.77 -4.25
N HIS A 17 7.28 18.52 -3.18
CA HIS A 17 6.50 18.50 -1.94
C HIS A 17 5.07 19.05 -2.13
N SER A 18 4.31 18.49 -3.07
CA SER A 18 2.86 18.59 -3.03
C SER A 18 2.40 17.73 -1.86
N HIS A 19 1.45 18.20 -1.05
CA HIS A 19 0.86 17.36 -0.02
C HIS A 19 0.27 16.11 -0.69
N ASP A 20 0.89 14.95 -0.43
CA ASP A 20 0.52 13.65 -1.00
C ASP A 20 -0.88 13.27 -0.51
N SER A 21 -1.89 13.69 -1.27
CA SER A 21 -3.27 13.29 -1.08
C SER A 21 -3.60 12.27 -2.16
N VAL A 22 -3.92 11.07 -1.71
CA VAL A 22 -4.51 10.04 -2.56
C VAL A 22 -6.01 10.25 -2.46
N THR A 23 -6.62 10.68 -3.56
CA THR A 23 -8.09 10.72 -3.68
C THR A 23 -8.78 11.57 -2.60
N GLY A 24 -8.09 12.61 -2.12
CA GLY A 24 -8.55 13.48 -1.04
C GLY A 24 -8.16 13.04 0.37
N LEU A 25 -7.65 11.81 0.53
CA LEU A 25 -7.13 11.28 1.79
C LEU A 25 -5.64 11.58 1.93
N GLN A 26 -5.25 12.08 3.11
CA GLN A 26 -3.88 12.48 3.38
C GLN A 26 -3.05 11.26 3.83
N ILE A 27 -1.98 10.93 3.10
CA ILE A 27 -1.04 9.88 3.49
C ILE A 27 -0.19 10.36 4.69
N ILE A 28 0.05 9.46 5.65
CA ILE A 28 0.95 9.70 6.77
C ILE A 28 2.39 9.79 6.24
N GLN A 29 3.11 10.85 6.64
CA GLN A 29 4.52 11.02 6.29
C GLN A 29 5.37 9.81 6.74
N TYR A 30 6.30 9.37 5.91
CA TYR A 30 7.10 8.16 6.16
C TYR A 30 7.78 8.12 7.54
N ARG A 31 8.34 9.25 8.01
CA ARG A 31 8.96 9.34 9.35
C ARG A 31 8.01 8.99 10.49
N SER A 32 6.71 9.24 10.31
CA SER A 32 5.65 8.99 11.28
C SER A 32 4.98 7.62 11.09
N TYR A 33 5.10 7.02 9.90
CA TYR A 33 4.60 5.69 9.63
C TYR A 33 5.53 4.63 10.24
N GLN A 34 5.07 3.97 11.32
CA GLN A 34 5.86 3.05 12.15
C GLN A 34 5.23 1.65 12.21
N ARG A 35 4.33 1.34 11.27
CA ARG A 35 3.65 0.05 11.20
C ARG A 35 4.35 -0.83 10.19
N ASP A 36 4.38 -2.13 10.47
CA ASP A 36 4.90 -3.10 9.53
C ASP A 36 3.95 -3.23 8.33
N ILE A 37 4.53 -3.58 7.18
CA ILE A 37 3.78 -3.87 5.97
C ILE A 37 3.64 -5.38 5.89
N PHE A 38 2.39 -5.86 5.87
CA PHE A 38 2.09 -7.28 5.78
C PHE A 38 2.19 -7.71 4.32
N ILE A 39 2.92 -8.78 4.06
CA ILE A 39 3.08 -9.34 2.72
C ILE A 39 2.26 -10.61 2.63
N TYR A 40 1.36 -10.65 1.65
CA TYR A 40 0.53 -11.79 1.35
C TYR A 40 0.84 -12.38 -0.02
N HIS A 41 0.64 -13.69 -0.15
CA HIS A 41 0.47 -14.37 -1.43
C HIS A 41 -1.02 -14.57 -1.68
N MET A 42 -1.54 -13.92 -2.72
CA MET A 42 -2.90 -14.08 -3.19
C MET A 42 -2.98 -15.26 -4.16
N ARG A 43 -3.65 -16.35 -3.78
CA ARG A 43 -3.77 -17.59 -4.55
C ARG A 43 -4.74 -17.43 -5.73
N THR A 44 -4.21 -17.15 -6.92
CA THR A 44 -5.01 -16.87 -8.13
C THR A 44 -5.75 -18.09 -8.67
N HIS A 45 -5.30 -19.31 -8.36
CA HIS A 45 -5.99 -20.55 -8.74
C HIS A 45 -7.29 -20.75 -7.95
N LEU A 46 -7.40 -20.19 -6.74
CA LEU A 46 -8.64 -20.23 -5.94
C LEU A 46 -9.63 -19.17 -6.41
N LEU A 47 -9.17 -17.92 -6.49
CA LEU A 47 -10.01 -16.79 -6.88
C LEU A 47 -9.31 -15.95 -7.95
N PRO A 48 -9.85 -15.89 -9.19
CA PRO A 48 -9.26 -15.11 -10.25
C PRO A 48 -9.10 -13.63 -9.86
N LEU A 49 -8.01 -13.01 -10.30
CA LEU A 49 -7.72 -11.61 -9.97
C LEU A 49 -8.91 -10.67 -10.28
N ALA A 50 -9.64 -10.89 -11.37
CA ALA A 50 -10.82 -10.10 -11.71
C ALA A 50 -11.90 -10.10 -10.62
N ASP A 51 -12.10 -11.23 -9.95
CA ASP A 51 -13.09 -11.39 -8.90
C ASP A 51 -12.57 -10.88 -7.55
N VAL A 52 -11.28 -11.05 -7.25
CA VAL A 52 -10.63 -10.40 -6.10
C VAL A 52 -10.78 -8.89 -6.18
N ARG A 53 -10.49 -8.29 -7.35
CA ARG A 53 -10.65 -6.85 -7.57
C ARG A 53 -12.08 -6.38 -7.30
N ARG A 54 -13.08 -7.18 -7.71
CA ARG A 54 -14.50 -6.90 -7.48
C ARG A 54 -14.86 -7.00 -6.00
N ALA A 55 -14.36 -8.04 -5.32
CA ALA A 55 -14.57 -8.27 -3.88
C ALA A 55 -13.94 -7.17 -3.02
N LEU A 56 -12.76 -6.66 -3.41
CA LEU A 56 -12.12 -5.50 -2.77
C LEU A 56 -12.96 -4.23 -2.97
N GLN A 57 -13.48 -3.99 -4.17
CA GLN A 57 -14.31 -2.83 -4.49
C GLN A 57 -15.69 -2.87 -3.84
N SER A 58 -16.19 -4.06 -3.48
CA SER A 58 -17.47 -4.20 -2.76
C SER A 58 -17.35 -3.96 -1.26
N GLN A 59 -16.14 -3.79 -0.71
CA GLN A 59 -15.97 -3.52 0.72
C GLN A 59 -16.57 -2.16 1.09
N ALA A 60 -17.25 -2.08 2.24
CA ALA A 60 -17.87 -0.85 2.70
C ALA A 60 -16.86 0.29 2.92
N ALA A 61 -15.62 -0.05 3.29
CA ALA A 61 -14.54 0.90 3.50
C ALA A 61 -13.81 1.30 2.21
N TYR A 62 -14.13 0.71 1.06
CA TYR A 62 -13.42 0.99 -0.19
C TYR A 62 -13.61 2.46 -0.61
N CYS A 63 -12.51 3.15 -0.86
CA CYS A 63 -12.50 4.54 -1.32
C CYS A 63 -12.18 4.63 -2.81
N ASP A 64 -11.04 4.11 -3.23
CA ASP A 64 -10.61 4.23 -4.63
C ASP A 64 -9.56 3.19 -5.03
N LYS A 65 -9.29 3.15 -6.34
CA LYS A 65 -8.22 2.39 -6.98
C LYS A 65 -7.26 3.32 -7.71
N ILE A 66 -5.98 3.20 -7.39
CA ILE A 66 -4.89 3.98 -7.97
C ILE A 66 -3.78 3.05 -8.43
N THR A 67 -2.83 3.55 -9.21
CA THR A 67 -1.72 2.76 -9.76
C THR A 67 -0.39 3.46 -9.57
N SER A 68 0.67 2.71 -9.26
CA SER A 68 2.04 3.21 -9.15
C SER A 68 3.04 2.30 -9.87
N TYR A 69 4.31 2.68 -9.82
CA TYR A 69 5.42 1.78 -10.16
C TYR A 69 5.56 0.66 -9.10
N ASP A 70 6.16 -0.46 -9.49
CA ASP A 70 6.59 -1.53 -8.59
C ASP A 70 7.85 -1.11 -7.81
N PRO A 71 7.77 -0.97 -6.47
CA PRO A 71 8.92 -0.59 -5.65
C PRO A 71 10.02 -1.66 -5.61
N LEU A 72 9.70 -2.91 -5.93
CA LEU A 72 10.61 -4.05 -5.86
C LEU A 72 11.33 -4.34 -7.18
N ARG A 73 11.02 -3.63 -8.28
CA ARG A 73 11.62 -3.88 -9.62
C ARG A 73 13.15 -3.78 -9.70
N TYR A 74 13.79 -3.17 -8.70
CA TYR A 74 15.25 -3.02 -8.63
C TYR A 74 15.88 -3.79 -7.45
N PHE A 75 15.11 -4.66 -6.81
CA PHE A 75 15.59 -5.54 -5.76
C PHE A 75 15.89 -6.90 -6.37
N ASP A 76 17.06 -7.44 -6.07
CA ASP A 76 17.37 -8.82 -6.38
C ASP A 76 16.48 -9.71 -5.52
N VAL A 77 15.69 -10.57 -6.16
CA VAL A 77 14.89 -11.58 -5.44
C VAL A 77 15.87 -12.57 -4.81
N ILE A 78 15.80 -12.70 -3.49
CA ILE A 78 16.63 -13.66 -2.75
C ILE A 78 16.08 -15.05 -3.02
N GLU A 79 16.97 -16.03 -3.25
CA GLU A 79 16.59 -17.43 -3.44
C GLU A 79 15.72 -17.92 -2.27
N GLY A 80 14.53 -18.45 -2.57
CA GLY A 80 13.54 -18.89 -1.59
C GLY A 80 12.54 -17.81 -1.11
N ASP A 81 12.59 -16.61 -1.67
CA ASP A 81 11.58 -15.54 -1.51
C ASP A 81 10.83 -15.28 -2.85
N GLU A 82 10.85 -16.26 -3.77
CA GLU A 82 10.12 -16.16 -5.02
C GLU A 82 8.61 -16.29 -4.80
N VAL A 83 7.86 -15.46 -5.54
CA VAL A 83 6.40 -15.57 -5.59
C VAL A 83 6.04 -16.81 -6.43
N PRO A 84 5.23 -17.75 -5.91
CA PRO A 84 4.80 -18.93 -6.67
C PRO A 84 4.05 -18.54 -7.96
N ALA A 85 4.12 -19.38 -9.01
CA ALA A 85 3.57 -19.08 -10.34
C ALA A 85 2.05 -18.79 -10.36
N GLU A 86 1.30 -19.33 -9.39
CA GLU A 86 -0.14 -19.12 -9.25
C GLU A 86 -0.50 -18.14 -8.13
N CYS A 87 0.48 -17.36 -7.66
CA CYS A 87 0.30 -16.37 -6.63
C CYS A 87 0.60 -14.98 -7.16
N ILE A 88 -0.11 -13.99 -6.61
CA ILE A 88 0.23 -12.58 -6.77
C ILE A 88 0.67 -12.06 -5.41
N GLU A 89 1.81 -11.38 -5.36
CA GLU A 89 2.23 -10.71 -4.14
C GLU A 89 1.33 -9.50 -3.86
N ALA A 90 0.89 -9.40 -2.62
CA ALA A 90 0.10 -8.28 -2.13
C ALA A 90 0.76 -7.68 -0.88
N ALA A 91 0.84 -6.36 -0.83
CA ALA A 91 1.40 -5.63 0.30
C ALA A 91 0.32 -4.79 0.99
N TYR A 92 0.01 -5.11 2.24
CA TYR A 92 -0.99 -4.40 3.04
C TYR A 92 -0.32 -3.42 4.00
N MET A 93 -0.74 -2.16 3.91
CA MET A 93 -0.26 -1.05 4.72
C MET A 93 -1.38 -0.59 5.67
N PRO A 94 -1.39 -1.05 6.93
CA PRO A 94 -2.40 -0.67 7.91
C PRO A 94 -2.22 0.80 8.33
N SER A 95 -3.31 1.53 8.61
CA SER A 95 -3.26 2.89 9.18
C SER A 95 -2.26 3.82 8.47
N ILE A 96 -2.16 3.74 7.15
CA ILE A 96 -1.25 4.57 6.34
C ILE A 96 -1.86 5.93 5.99
N LEU A 97 -3.18 6.06 6.10
CA LEU A 97 -3.92 7.29 5.88
C LEU A 97 -4.30 7.90 7.24
N HIS A 98 -4.49 9.23 7.26
CA HIS A 98 -5.10 9.87 8.43
C HIS A 98 -6.51 9.30 8.67
N GLY A 99 -6.88 9.11 9.94
CA GLY A 99 -8.17 8.50 10.29
C GLY A 99 -8.21 6.96 10.21
N HIS A 100 -7.06 6.29 10.38
CA HIS A 100 -6.95 4.81 10.39
C HIS A 100 -7.20 4.10 9.05
N GLY A 101 -7.23 4.84 7.94
CA GLY A 101 -7.36 4.24 6.61
C GLY A 101 -6.15 3.39 6.22
N SER A 102 -6.40 2.40 5.37
CA SER A 102 -5.42 1.40 4.94
C SER A 102 -5.28 1.34 3.43
N ALA A 103 -4.22 0.71 2.94
CA ALA A 103 -4.01 0.49 1.52
C ALA A 103 -3.50 -0.93 1.26
N LEU A 104 -4.00 -1.55 0.19
CA LEU A 104 -3.55 -2.86 -0.29
C LEU A 104 -2.98 -2.71 -1.70
N ALA A 105 -1.70 -3.00 -1.87
CA ALA A 105 -1.06 -3.12 -3.17
C ALA A 105 -1.19 -4.55 -3.69
N LEU A 106 -1.55 -4.71 -4.96
CA LEU A 106 -1.47 -5.94 -5.72
C LEU A 106 -0.41 -5.77 -6.82
N ARG A 107 0.58 -6.66 -6.84
CA ARG A 107 1.69 -6.62 -7.80
C ARG A 107 1.32 -7.45 -9.04
N VAL A 108 0.54 -6.85 -9.94
CA VAL A 108 -0.19 -7.53 -11.04
C VAL A 108 0.72 -7.97 -12.22
N GLY A 109 2.02 -7.65 -12.21
CA GLY A 109 2.93 -7.99 -13.30
C GLY A 109 3.55 -9.38 -13.17
N THR A 110 3.07 -10.36 -13.95
CA THR A 110 3.82 -11.60 -14.25
C THR A 110 4.66 -11.47 -15.53
N GLU A 111 4.38 -10.48 -16.37
CA GLU A 111 5.17 -10.16 -17.56
C GLU A 111 6.07 -8.95 -17.31
N LEU A 112 7.35 -9.07 -17.70
CA LEU A 112 8.43 -8.07 -17.58
C LEU A 112 8.08 -6.64 -18.06
N SER A 113 6.94 -6.42 -18.71
CA SER A 113 6.49 -5.13 -19.23
C SER A 113 5.51 -4.38 -18.31
N SER A 114 4.97 -5.01 -17.28
CA SER A 114 3.99 -4.39 -16.37
C SER A 114 4.60 -4.17 -14.99
N ASP A 115 5.51 -3.19 -14.88
CA ASP A 115 6.07 -2.65 -13.62
C ASP A 115 5.00 -1.87 -12.79
N ALA A 116 3.74 -2.29 -12.84
CA ALA A 116 2.62 -1.57 -12.25
C ALA A 116 2.08 -2.31 -11.02
N VAL A 117 1.91 -1.55 -9.94
CA VAL A 117 1.20 -1.98 -8.75
C VAL A 117 -0.18 -1.33 -8.76
N GLU A 118 -1.21 -2.14 -8.53
CA GLU A 118 -2.57 -1.65 -8.31
C GLU A 118 -2.80 -1.49 -6.81
N TRP A 119 -3.17 -0.29 -6.39
CA TRP A 119 -3.48 0.02 -5.01
C TRP A 119 -4.98 0.16 -4.83
N TYR A 120 -5.48 -0.49 -3.77
CA TYR A 120 -6.84 -0.38 -3.27
C TYR A 120 -6.79 0.36 -1.95
N VAL A 121 -7.51 1.47 -1.85
CA VAL A 121 -7.46 2.39 -0.73
C VAL A 121 -8.75 2.29 0.07
N PHE A 122 -8.63 2.20 1.39
CA PHE A 122 -9.75 2.00 2.29
C PHE A 122 -9.76 3.05 3.40
N SER A 123 -10.94 3.51 3.81
CA SER A 123 -11.14 4.44 4.92
C SER A 123 -10.92 3.79 6.30
N GLY A 124 -10.83 2.47 6.36
CA GLY A 124 -10.57 1.70 7.58
C GLY A 124 -9.70 0.46 7.34
N PRO A 125 -9.47 -0.35 8.39
CA PRO A 125 -8.77 -1.62 8.28
C PRO A 125 -9.60 -2.66 7.51
N ILE A 126 -8.93 -3.56 6.79
CA ILE A 126 -9.55 -4.67 6.04
C ILE A 126 -8.89 -6.02 6.31
N ASP A 127 -7.80 -6.04 7.07
CA ASP A 127 -7.05 -7.24 7.42
C ASP A 127 -7.89 -8.24 8.21
N GLU A 128 -8.53 -7.80 9.29
CA GLU A 128 -9.29 -8.69 10.18
C GLU A 128 -10.66 -9.11 9.60
N VAL A 129 -11.20 -8.34 8.66
CA VAL A 129 -12.57 -8.52 8.13
C VAL A 129 -12.61 -9.13 6.74
N PHE A 130 -11.57 -8.91 5.93
CA PHE A 130 -11.51 -9.36 4.55
C PHE A 130 -10.31 -10.27 4.33
N LEU A 131 -9.08 -9.80 4.55
CA LEU A 131 -7.87 -10.56 4.19
C LEU A 131 -7.74 -11.87 4.98
N SER A 132 -8.13 -11.88 6.27
CA SER A 132 -8.11 -13.09 7.10
C SER A 132 -9.29 -14.03 6.87
N GLN A 133 -10.40 -13.54 6.32
CA GLN A 133 -11.69 -14.25 6.28
C GLN A 133 -12.08 -14.74 4.89
N ILE A 134 -11.48 -14.19 3.83
CA ILE A 134 -11.86 -14.55 2.47
C ILE A 134 -11.37 -15.95 2.11
N VAL A 135 -12.34 -16.81 1.82
CA VAL A 135 -12.12 -18.17 1.34
C VAL A 135 -12.85 -18.38 0.02
N CYS A 136 -12.33 -19.27 -0.82
CA CYS A 136 -13.00 -19.68 -2.05
C CYS A 136 -13.07 -21.20 -2.11
N ALA A 137 -14.30 -21.73 -2.11
CA ALA A 137 -14.59 -23.15 -2.24
C ALA A 137 -15.52 -23.34 -3.45
N ASP A 138 -15.21 -24.32 -4.31
CA ASP A 138 -16.00 -24.66 -5.49
C ASP A 138 -16.32 -23.46 -6.41
N GLY A 139 -15.37 -22.53 -6.54
CA GLY A 139 -15.49 -21.33 -7.38
C GLY A 139 -16.39 -20.22 -6.80
N ASN A 140 -16.92 -20.39 -5.59
CA ASN A 140 -17.67 -19.37 -4.88
C ASN A 140 -16.83 -18.81 -3.72
N TRP A 141 -16.67 -17.50 -3.66
CA TRP A 141 -15.99 -16.85 -2.55
C TRP A 141 -16.98 -16.41 -1.48
N SER A 142 -16.55 -16.46 -0.23
CA SER A 142 -17.32 -16.00 0.93
C SER A 142 -16.38 -15.48 2.01
N LEU A 143 -16.93 -14.73 2.97
CA LEU A 143 -16.20 -14.34 4.18
C LEU A 143 -16.59 -15.31 5.29
N GLN A 144 -15.60 -16.00 5.86
CA GLN A 144 -15.78 -16.92 6.98
C GLN A 144 -14.95 -16.46 8.16
N THR A 145 -15.55 -16.48 9.35
CA THR A 145 -14.88 -16.17 10.61
C THR A 145 -14.22 -17.42 11.17
N GLY A 146 -13.02 -17.30 11.76
CA GLY A 146 -12.32 -18.43 12.36
C GLY A 146 -11.64 -19.35 11.34
N VAL A 147 -11.24 -18.78 10.20
CA VAL A 147 -10.43 -19.48 9.19
C VAL A 147 -9.03 -19.68 9.77
N GLU A 148 -8.58 -20.94 9.79
CA GLU A 148 -7.23 -21.26 10.25
C GLU A 148 -6.17 -20.63 9.31
N PRO A 149 -4.99 -20.26 9.83
CA PRO A 149 -3.92 -19.70 9.01
C PRO A 149 -3.59 -20.55 7.78
N ASP A 150 -3.55 -21.87 7.96
CA ASP A 150 -3.15 -22.87 6.95
C ASP A 150 -4.33 -23.40 6.11
N ASP A 151 -5.48 -22.74 6.14
CA ASP A 151 -6.65 -23.21 5.38
C ASP A 151 -6.33 -23.26 3.86
N PRO A 152 -6.49 -24.41 3.20
CA PRO A 152 -6.20 -24.55 1.78
C PRO A 152 -7.09 -23.68 0.88
N TRP A 153 -8.27 -23.27 1.36
CA TRP A 153 -9.25 -22.46 0.64
C TRP A 153 -9.09 -20.96 0.87
N LYS A 154 -8.16 -20.55 1.74
CA LYS A 154 -7.86 -19.15 2.01
C LYS A 154 -7.23 -18.47 0.80
N VAL A 155 -7.78 -17.32 0.41
CA VAL A 155 -7.31 -16.61 -0.79
C VAL A 155 -6.03 -15.82 -0.54
N PHE A 156 -5.87 -15.22 0.65
CA PHE A 156 -4.67 -14.47 1.04
C PHE A 156 -3.89 -15.21 2.12
N ASP A 157 -2.69 -15.63 1.78
CA ASP A 157 -1.77 -16.31 2.67
C ASP A 157 -0.73 -15.31 3.20
N LEU A 158 -0.53 -15.22 4.51
CA LEU A 158 0.38 -14.24 5.11
C LEU A 158 1.79 -14.83 5.16
N VAL A 159 2.67 -14.36 4.29
CA VAL A 159 4.01 -14.96 4.12
C VAL A 159 5.11 -14.22 4.86
N GLY A 160 4.88 -12.98 5.25
CA GLY A 160 5.85 -12.23 6.03
C GLY A 160 5.52 -10.76 6.20
N TYR A 161 6.53 -10.04 6.67
CA TYR A 161 6.40 -8.63 7.02
C TYR A 161 7.65 -7.87 6.58
N ALA A 162 7.44 -6.70 5.97
CA ALA A 162 8.48 -5.71 5.80
C ALA A 162 8.44 -4.76 6.99
N GLU A 163 9.37 -4.98 7.94
CA GLU A 163 9.54 -4.09 9.08
C GLU A 163 10.25 -2.80 8.67
N LYS A 164 9.95 -1.69 9.35
CA LYS A 164 10.68 -0.44 9.12
C LYS A 164 12.17 -0.55 9.47
N GLY A 165 12.52 -1.46 10.38
CA GLY A 165 13.88 -1.65 10.91
C GLY A 165 14.31 -0.61 11.96
N LEU A 166 13.51 0.44 12.19
CA LEU A 166 13.79 1.48 13.18
C LEU A 166 12.55 1.77 14.01
N LYS A 167 12.70 1.89 15.33
CA LYS A 167 11.63 2.30 16.26
C LYS A 167 11.49 3.82 16.39
N THR A 168 12.39 4.58 15.76
CA THR A 168 12.49 6.04 15.86
C THR A 168 11.86 6.74 14.66
N ARG A 169 11.50 8.03 14.81
CA ARG A 169 10.98 8.88 13.72
C ARG A 169 12.04 9.31 12.69
N THR A 170 13.04 8.47 12.46
CA THR A 170 14.15 8.73 11.54
C THR A 170 13.94 7.98 10.22
N VAL A 171 14.38 8.57 9.12
CA VAL A 171 14.31 7.96 7.78
C VAL A 171 15.63 7.27 7.40
N ARG A 172 16.75 7.83 7.86
CA ARG A 172 18.09 7.28 7.58
C ARG A 172 18.24 5.95 8.31
N GLY A 173 18.56 4.89 7.57
CA GLY A 173 18.69 3.52 8.08
C GLY A 173 17.38 2.71 8.07
N ALA A 174 16.27 3.29 7.61
CA ALA A 174 15.03 2.52 7.48
C ALA A 174 15.14 1.48 6.35
N ASN A 175 14.41 0.38 6.50
CA ASN A 175 14.33 -0.70 5.52
C ASN A 175 13.92 -0.15 4.15
N ARG A 176 14.67 -0.53 3.09
CA ARG A 176 14.49 -0.03 1.73
C ARG A 176 13.20 -0.51 1.08
N GLU A 177 12.80 -1.77 1.30
CA GLU A 177 11.54 -2.33 0.80
C GLU A 177 10.36 -1.60 1.46
N HIS A 178 10.38 -1.47 2.78
CA HIS A 178 9.32 -0.76 3.51
C HIS A 178 9.22 0.71 3.05
N LYS A 179 10.34 1.39 2.83
CA LYS A 179 10.33 2.76 2.27
C LYS A 179 9.81 2.77 0.83
N GLY A 180 10.19 1.79 0.03
CA GLY A 180 9.78 1.66 -1.36
C GLY A 180 8.27 1.58 -1.51
N TRP A 181 7.61 0.71 -0.73
CA TRP A 181 6.14 0.61 -0.72
C TRP A 181 5.46 1.95 -0.37
N HIS A 182 5.98 2.66 0.64
CA HIS A 182 5.48 3.99 1.01
C HIS A 182 5.64 5.02 -0.10
N ASP A 183 6.85 5.13 -0.67
CA ASP A 183 7.15 6.08 -1.75
C ASP A 183 6.31 5.78 -3.01
N ALA A 184 6.05 4.50 -3.30
CA ALA A 184 5.21 4.05 -4.42
C ALA A 184 3.75 4.46 -4.22
N LEU A 185 3.21 4.30 -3.01
CA LEU A 185 1.87 4.77 -2.67
C LEU A 185 1.77 6.30 -2.79
N CYS A 186 2.77 7.06 -2.30
CA CYS A 186 2.80 8.52 -2.46
C CYS A 186 2.85 8.97 -3.92
N ALA A 187 3.58 8.24 -4.78
CA ALA A 187 3.70 8.52 -6.21
C ALA A 187 2.57 7.96 -7.07
N SER A 188 1.57 7.33 -6.45
CA SER A 188 0.46 6.71 -7.16
C SER A 188 -0.41 7.76 -7.88
N THR A 189 -1.05 7.33 -8.96
CA THR A 189 -1.93 8.17 -9.77
C THR A 189 -3.30 7.52 -9.90
N ALA A 190 -4.35 8.34 -9.84
CA ALA A 190 -5.71 7.87 -10.07
C ALA A 190 -5.86 7.29 -11.49
N VAL A 191 -6.55 6.16 -11.61
CA VAL A 191 -6.82 5.55 -12.91
C VAL A 191 -7.73 6.48 -13.70
N LYS A 192 -7.24 7.02 -14.82
CA LYS A 192 -8.02 7.90 -15.70
C LYS A 192 -9.26 7.16 -16.21
N LYS A 193 -10.43 7.47 -15.65
CA LYS A 193 -11.72 6.95 -16.15
C LYS A 193 -12.00 7.61 -17.50
N LYS A 194 -12.02 6.83 -18.59
CA LYS A 194 -12.47 7.31 -19.90
C LYS A 194 -13.98 7.55 -19.81
N VAL A 195 -14.39 8.79 -19.57
CA VAL A 195 -15.78 9.20 -19.66
C VAL A 195 -16.19 9.15 -21.14
N LYS A 196 -16.96 8.14 -21.52
CA LYS A 196 -17.60 8.12 -22.84
C LYS A 196 -18.75 9.12 -22.80
N LEU A 197 -18.47 10.35 -23.24
CA LEU A 197 -19.49 11.38 -23.45
C LEU A 197 -20.45 10.91 -24.55
N THR A 198 -21.53 10.23 -24.15
CA THR A 198 -22.67 10.00 -25.04
C THR A 198 -23.56 11.23 -24.98
N TRP A 199 -24.01 11.74 -26.15
CA TRP A 199 -24.89 12.92 -26.26
C TRP A 199 -26.13 12.87 -25.34
N LYS A 200 -26.65 11.67 -25.01
CA LYS A 200 -27.77 11.48 -24.08
C LYS A 200 -27.46 11.78 -22.61
N LYS A 201 -26.19 11.91 -22.20
CA LYS A 201 -25.77 12.12 -20.80
C LYS A 201 -24.99 13.43 -20.58
N PHE A 202 -24.93 14.29 -21.58
CA PHE A 202 -24.24 15.58 -21.46
C PHE A 202 -24.94 16.46 -20.42
N GLY A 203 -24.26 16.76 -19.30
CA GLY A 203 -24.74 17.67 -18.25
C GLY A 203 -25.12 17.06 -16.89
N ASN A 204 -25.37 15.75 -16.80
CA ASN A 204 -25.75 15.11 -15.54
C ASN A 204 -24.55 14.56 -14.73
N GLU A 205 -23.46 14.17 -15.38
CA GLU A 205 -22.34 13.48 -14.70
C GLU A 205 -21.42 14.45 -13.93
N SER A 206 -21.29 15.71 -14.37
CA SER A 206 -20.52 16.73 -13.63
C SER A 206 -21.10 17.05 -12.25
N LYS A 207 -22.41 16.85 -12.06
CA LYS A 207 -23.10 17.07 -10.77
C LYS A 207 -22.91 15.89 -9.81
N ALA A 208 -22.81 14.66 -10.31
CA ALA A 208 -22.59 13.48 -9.48
C ALA A 208 -21.19 13.46 -8.85
N ASP A 209 -20.17 13.84 -9.63
CA ASP A 209 -18.77 13.88 -9.18
C ASP A 209 -18.51 15.07 -8.21
N GLN A 210 -19.23 16.19 -8.39
CA GLN A 210 -19.22 17.29 -7.41
C GLN A 210 -20.00 16.96 -6.13
N GLY A 211 -21.11 16.22 -6.22
CA GLY A 211 -21.91 15.82 -5.05
C GLY A 211 -21.17 14.88 -4.10
N HIS A 212 -20.36 13.94 -4.63
CA HIS A 212 -19.55 13.04 -3.81
C HIS A 212 -18.48 13.82 -3.00
N LYS A 213 -17.79 14.76 -3.64
CA LYS A 213 -16.77 15.61 -3.01
C LYS A 213 -17.31 16.55 -1.92
N VAL A 214 -18.55 16.99 -2.03
CA VAL A 214 -19.18 17.86 -1.01
C VAL A 214 -19.55 17.05 0.23
N ARG A 215 -20.02 15.80 0.06
CA ARG A 215 -20.44 14.94 1.18
C ARG A 215 -19.24 14.48 2.03
N GLU A 216 -18.10 14.17 1.39
CA GLU A 216 -16.85 13.84 2.10
C GLU A 216 -16.28 15.01 2.90
N ARG A 217 -16.44 16.26 2.43
CA ARG A 217 -15.99 17.44 3.19
C ARG A 217 -16.82 17.71 4.44
N THR A 218 -18.10 17.37 4.45
CA THR A 218 -18.98 17.61 5.61
C THR A 218 -18.73 16.61 6.74
N THR A 219 -18.27 15.39 6.44
CA THR A 219 -18.00 14.37 7.47
C THR A 219 -16.65 14.60 8.17
N CYS A 220 -15.63 15.11 7.47
CA CYS A 220 -14.29 15.32 8.05
C CYS A 220 -14.13 16.58 8.91
N PHE A 221 -15.05 17.55 8.84
CA PHE A 221 -14.95 18.82 9.57
C PHE A 221 -15.48 18.76 11.02
N GLY A 222 -16.14 17.67 11.42
CA GLY A 222 -16.77 17.54 12.74
C GLY A 222 -15.81 17.18 13.89
N GLU A 223 -14.65 16.60 13.60
CA GLU A 223 -13.75 16.04 14.64
C GLU A 223 -12.53 16.91 14.95
N GLN A 224 -12.38 18.08 14.32
CA GLN A 224 -11.16 18.90 14.40
C GLN A 224 -11.18 20.01 15.46
N LEU A 225 -12.20 20.10 16.32
CA LEU A 225 -12.36 21.19 17.28
C LEU A 225 -12.04 20.87 18.76
N GLN A 226 -11.47 19.71 19.07
CA GLN A 226 -11.08 19.36 20.44
C GLN A 226 -9.70 18.69 20.46
N ASN A 227 -8.63 19.48 20.38
CA ASN A 227 -7.36 19.22 21.06
C ASN A 227 -6.32 20.29 20.69
N GLU A 228 -6.45 21.46 21.30
CA GLU A 228 -5.33 22.38 21.46
C GLU A 228 -5.22 22.70 22.94
N HIS A 229 -4.28 22.08 23.66
CA HIS A 229 -3.59 22.66 24.82
C HIS A 229 -2.36 21.82 25.20
N GLY A 230 -1.19 22.47 25.21
CA GLY A 230 -0.10 22.12 26.12
C GLY A 230 1.23 21.69 25.50
N GLY A 231 2.26 22.51 25.71
CA GLY A 231 3.60 22.00 26.06
C GLY A 231 4.74 22.41 25.15
N ASP A 232 5.26 23.60 25.35
CA ASP A 232 6.55 24.06 24.79
C ASP A 232 7.70 23.45 25.61
N GLY A 233 8.68 22.85 24.92
CA GLY A 233 9.77 22.09 25.55
C GLY A 233 11.02 22.03 24.67
N LEU A 234 11.96 22.94 24.96
CA LEU A 234 13.31 22.98 24.40
C LEU A 234 14.04 21.65 24.59
N LYS A 235 14.54 21.04 23.50
CA LYS A 235 15.46 19.89 23.53
C LYS A 235 16.81 20.24 22.91
N GLU A 236 17.85 20.06 23.71
CA GLU A 236 19.26 20.05 23.35
C GLU A 236 19.56 19.04 22.23
N LYS A 237 20.39 19.46 21.27
CA LYS A 237 20.92 18.62 20.20
C LYS A 237 22.21 17.94 20.68
N SER A 238 22.15 16.65 20.98
CA SER A 238 23.35 15.83 21.14
C SER A 238 23.79 15.27 19.78
N ASN A 239 24.98 15.67 19.33
CA ASN A 239 25.64 15.12 18.15
C ASN A 239 26.38 13.84 18.53
N GLY A 240 25.70 12.69 18.41
CA GLY A 240 26.33 11.38 18.52
C GLY A 240 27.12 11.02 17.25
N PRO A 241 28.20 10.22 17.37
CA PRO A 241 29.02 9.80 16.23
C PRO A 241 28.24 8.90 15.24
N PRO A 242 28.66 8.86 13.96
CA PRO A 242 27.99 8.09 12.93
C PRO A 242 27.99 6.59 13.24
N GLN A 243 26.82 5.96 13.19
CA GLN A 243 26.66 4.51 13.35
C GLN A 243 27.29 3.75 12.16
N PRO A 244 27.83 2.55 12.41
CA PRO A 244 28.38 1.69 11.38
C PRO A 244 27.31 1.23 10.37
N PRO A 245 27.71 0.80 9.16
CA PRO A 245 26.80 0.27 8.14
C PRO A 245 26.05 -0.94 8.71
N GLN A 246 24.72 -0.86 8.73
CA GLN A 246 23.89 -1.99 9.14
C GLN A 246 23.80 -3.01 8.00
N GLU A 247 23.82 -4.29 8.37
CA GLU A 247 23.53 -5.40 7.48
C GLU A 247 22.15 -5.23 6.84
N PRO A 248 21.94 -5.72 5.60
CA PRO A 248 20.63 -5.63 4.95
C PRO A 248 19.58 -6.33 5.81
N VAL A 249 18.64 -5.55 6.35
CA VAL A 249 17.49 -6.07 7.08
C VAL A 249 16.59 -6.77 6.06
N THR A 250 16.69 -8.10 6.01
CA THR A 250 15.87 -8.97 5.17
C THR A 250 14.46 -9.15 5.73
N ARG A 251 13.51 -9.48 4.84
CA ARG A 251 12.13 -9.86 5.16
C ARG A 251 12.11 -10.88 6.30
N ARG A 252 11.24 -10.68 7.29
CA ARG A 252 10.97 -11.71 8.30
C ARG A 252 9.82 -12.57 7.81
N LYS A 253 10.07 -13.88 7.70
CA LYS A 253 9.02 -14.86 7.43
C LYS A 253 8.04 -14.87 8.59
N ALA A 254 6.75 -15.03 8.29
CA ALA A 254 5.79 -15.36 9.32
C ALA A 254 6.22 -16.67 10.00
N ALA A 255 6.02 -16.78 11.31
CA ALA A 255 6.24 -18.04 12.00
C ALA A 255 5.09 -18.98 11.63
N ASP A 256 5.43 -20.13 11.04
CA ASP A 256 4.52 -21.27 10.86
C ASP A 256 3.99 -21.75 12.22
#